data_AF-A0A8B8ABN3-F1
#
_entry.id   AF-A0A8B8ABN3-F1
#
_cell.length_a   1.000
_cell.length_b   1.000
_cell.length_c   1.000
_cell.angle_alpha   90.00
_cell.angle_beta   90.00
_cell.angle_gamma   90.00
#
_symmetry.space_group_name_H-M   'P 1'
#
loop_
_entity.id
_entity.type
_entity.pdbx_description
1 polymer ?
#
loop_
_entity_poly.entity_id
_entity_poly.type
_entity_poly.pdbx_seq_one_letter_code
_entity_poly.pdbx_strand_id
1 'polypeptide(L)'
;MITKYMNDYKIGKAFEYVEANFIKEIFYHPISTTSPLCFLRAKCTPSQRLNQEHHTLWIAVCKETGAVKSAFCSCTAGMGQTCNHVAALMFRVEMANKLGVTSCTSAPCSWKVPAATCVLPVKIRETVVKKSRHGQVKSRSLVSTQKTEYRPQASMNIDRDSLINDLRKALPNACVFKGIDLPEEVASTEKNGTKVASTSSDECRNVLQQNTCTTDIENLIMINIAENEGIRTSKDFIERQPILAPETVMAIQEKTVGQSNNSMWHQLRRGRITASNFYPIFTRVNSYNKNADIDMSSSISTVMGLATPSPNIRALKFGREMEPVAKEMYREEYRKKHVNACFEECGLFLDQNKSFLAASPDMLVACDCCGEGLLEVKCTLKPKCEVCLQFCTCNLPDYLGYVDGRLEIKKSHKYFCQVQGQLAVTQRQWCDFFVYSCNGTFLERVLYEESYYKEVHENLIFFFKSFIAPKILEGPSLESSTLVNDQISEDISSPTMEVEVQQSGSVCFCVICKNQVFEKENIKSFGQRSICCDLCDTWFHFSCVGIKKSSLKNMDTWLCSRCSTCN
;
A
#
# COMPACT_ATOMS: atom_id res chain seq x y z
N MET A 1 -23.60 -42.39 31.12
CA MET A 1 -24.66 -41.85 30.24
C MET A 1 -24.36 -40.45 29.71
N ILE A 2 -23.87 -39.52 30.55
CA ILE A 2 -23.62 -38.11 30.16
C ILE A 2 -22.60 -37.96 29.01
N THR A 3 -21.52 -38.74 28.98
CA THR A 3 -20.50 -38.70 27.92
C THR A 3 -21.01 -39.21 26.57
N LYS A 4 -21.94 -40.19 26.58
CA LYS A 4 -22.58 -40.71 25.37
C LYS A 4 -23.57 -39.69 24.81
N TYR A 5 -24.40 -39.09 25.68
CA TYR A 5 -25.34 -38.03 25.30
C TYR A 5 -24.66 -36.78 24.75
N MET A 6 -23.54 -36.35 25.33
CA MET A 6 -22.73 -35.22 24.83
C MET A 6 -22.08 -35.52 23.46
N ASN A 7 -21.62 -36.75 23.24
CA ASN A 7 -21.09 -37.17 21.94
C ASN A 7 -22.21 -37.27 20.89
N ASP A 8 -23.36 -37.85 21.24
CA ASP A 8 -24.51 -37.97 20.35
C ASP A 8 -25.07 -36.58 19.97
N TYR A 9 -25.09 -35.62 20.91
CA TYR A 9 -25.46 -34.23 20.64
C TYR A 9 -24.47 -33.53 19.70
N LYS A 10 -23.16 -33.70 19.91
CA LYS A 10 -22.13 -33.13 19.02
C LYS A 10 -22.17 -33.75 17.62
N ILE A 11 -22.42 -35.05 17.54
CA ILE A 11 -22.57 -35.80 16.28
C ILE A 11 -23.82 -35.35 15.53
N GLY A 12 -24.97 -35.27 16.19
CA GLY A 12 -26.23 -34.80 15.59
C GLY A 12 -26.11 -33.37 15.06
N LYS A 13 -25.54 -32.48 15.88
CA LYS A 13 -25.33 -31.08 15.48
C LYS A 13 -24.30 -30.94 14.36
N ALA A 14 -23.29 -31.81 14.28
CA ALA A 14 -22.36 -31.81 13.15
C ALA A 14 -23.03 -32.27 11.85
N PHE A 15 -23.93 -33.24 11.92
CA PHE A 15 -24.70 -33.72 10.78
C PHE A 15 -25.66 -32.65 10.25
N GLU A 16 -26.35 -31.92 11.12
CA GLU A 16 -27.22 -30.78 10.74
C GLU A 16 -26.50 -29.73 9.88
N TYR A 17 -25.21 -29.46 10.14
CA TYR A 17 -24.41 -28.55 9.33
C TYR A 17 -24.14 -29.08 7.90
N VAL A 18 -24.08 -30.40 7.74
CA VAL A 18 -23.91 -31.04 6.43
C VAL A 18 -25.23 -30.96 5.67
N GLU A 19 -26.35 -31.28 6.31
CA GLU A 19 -27.70 -31.17 5.73
C GLU A 19 -28.04 -29.74 5.32
N ALA A 20 -27.73 -28.76 6.17
CA ALA A 20 -27.92 -27.33 5.88
C ALA A 20 -26.94 -26.78 4.83
N ASN A 21 -26.01 -27.61 4.31
CA ASN A 21 -25.00 -27.23 3.33
C ASN A 21 -24.10 -26.06 3.80
N PHE A 22 -23.78 -26.05 5.09
CA PHE A 22 -22.97 -24.99 5.71
C PHE A 22 -21.48 -25.18 5.51
N ILE A 23 -21.03 -26.42 5.27
CA ILE A 23 -19.66 -26.73 4.83
C ILE A 23 -19.54 -26.42 3.33
N LYS A 24 -18.64 -25.49 3.00
CA LYS A 24 -18.35 -25.06 1.62
C LYS A 24 -17.39 -26.05 0.94
N GLU A 25 -16.82 -25.65 -0.18
CA GLU A 25 -15.86 -26.46 -0.95
C GLU A 25 -14.71 -26.97 -0.06
N ILE A 26 -14.41 -28.25 -0.24
CA ILE A 26 -13.35 -28.96 0.48
C ILE A 26 -12.13 -29.05 -0.44
N PHE A 27 -11.01 -28.52 0.03
CA PHE A 27 -9.72 -28.57 -0.65
C PHE A 27 -8.87 -29.69 -0.08
N TYR A 28 -8.19 -30.44 -0.94
CA TYR A 28 -7.28 -31.52 -0.57
C TYR A 28 -5.83 -31.11 -0.86
N HIS A 29 -4.92 -31.39 0.07
CA HIS A 29 -3.49 -31.21 -0.10
C HIS A 29 -2.74 -32.48 0.32
N PRO A 30 -2.05 -33.18 -0.60
CA PRO A 30 -1.41 -34.47 -0.31
C PRO A 30 -0.14 -34.40 0.54
N ILE A 31 0.38 -33.20 0.83
CA ILE A 31 1.71 -32.93 1.41
C ILE A 31 2.83 -33.37 0.45
N SER A 32 2.93 -34.67 0.19
CA SER A 32 3.72 -35.27 -0.89
C SER A 32 3.07 -36.59 -1.33
N THR A 33 3.48 -37.15 -2.46
CA THR A 33 3.05 -38.49 -2.89
C THR A 33 3.47 -39.59 -1.91
N THR A 34 4.58 -39.39 -1.19
CA THR A 34 5.16 -40.33 -0.23
C THR A 34 4.67 -40.14 1.20
N SER A 35 4.09 -38.99 1.55
CA SER A 35 3.63 -38.72 2.91
C SER A 35 2.39 -39.54 3.24
N PRO A 36 2.32 -40.19 4.42
CA PRO A 36 1.10 -40.90 4.85
C PRO A 36 -0.02 -39.94 5.27
N LEU A 37 0.26 -38.63 5.36
CA LEU A 37 -0.69 -37.62 5.82
C LEU A 37 -1.17 -36.74 4.67
N CYS A 38 -2.39 -36.25 4.79
CA CYS A 38 -2.96 -35.23 3.92
C CYS A 38 -3.70 -34.18 4.75
N PHE A 39 -3.87 -32.99 4.16
CA PHE A 39 -4.72 -31.95 4.73
C PHE A 39 -6.01 -31.80 3.93
N LEU A 40 -7.12 -31.68 4.64
CA LEU A 40 -8.39 -31.23 4.09
C LEU A 40 -8.71 -29.87 4.69
N ARG A 41 -9.08 -28.90 3.85
CA ARG A 41 -9.41 -27.53 4.27
C ARG A 41 -10.77 -27.14 3.74
N ALA A 42 -11.58 -26.49 4.57
CA ALA A 42 -12.89 -25.99 4.17
C ALA A 42 -13.23 -24.66 4.87
N LYS A 43 -14.37 -24.09 4.47
CA LYS A 43 -15.04 -22.99 5.18
C LYS A 43 -16.40 -23.47 5.69
N CYS A 44 -16.82 -23.01 6.87
CA CYS A 44 -18.09 -23.37 7.49
C CYS A 44 -18.92 -22.14 7.84
N THR A 45 -20.22 -22.16 7.52
CA THR A 45 -21.14 -21.07 7.84
C THR A 45 -21.51 -21.09 9.32
N PRO A 46 -21.41 -19.98 10.08
CA PRO A 46 -21.79 -19.96 11.50
C PRO A 46 -23.31 -20.17 11.67
N SER A 47 -23.74 -21.08 12.54
CA SER A 47 -25.18 -21.41 12.66
C SER A 47 -26.04 -20.32 13.29
N GLN A 48 -25.47 -19.41 14.08
CA GLN A 48 -26.22 -18.37 14.79
C GLN A 48 -26.24 -17.03 14.07
N ARG A 49 -25.27 -16.77 13.17
CA ARG A 49 -25.10 -15.49 12.48
C ARG A 49 -24.71 -15.76 11.03
N LEU A 50 -25.71 -16.05 10.20
CA LEU A 50 -25.52 -16.48 8.80
C LEU A 50 -24.82 -15.43 7.92
N ASN A 51 -24.90 -14.15 8.31
CA ASN A 51 -24.26 -13.03 7.60
C ASN A 51 -22.82 -12.75 8.06
N GLN A 52 -22.31 -13.51 9.03
CA GLN A 52 -20.94 -13.37 9.52
C GLN A 52 -19.96 -14.15 8.62
N GLU A 53 -18.69 -13.73 8.65
CA GLU A 53 -17.62 -14.42 7.94
C GLU A 53 -17.53 -15.89 8.35
N HIS A 54 -17.30 -16.77 7.35
CA HIS A 54 -17.23 -18.21 7.56
C HIS A 54 -16.06 -18.61 8.47
N HIS A 55 -16.27 -19.59 9.33
CA HIS A 55 -15.18 -20.22 10.06
C HIS A 55 -14.26 -20.96 9.08
N THR A 56 -12.96 -20.75 9.22
CA THR A 56 -11.92 -21.45 8.45
C THR A 56 -11.45 -22.65 9.25
N LEU A 57 -11.41 -23.82 8.61
CA LEU A 57 -11.03 -25.06 9.27
C LEU A 57 -10.15 -25.94 8.38
N TRP A 58 -9.27 -26.70 9.03
CA TRP A 58 -8.47 -27.74 8.40
C TRP A 58 -8.36 -28.96 9.30
N ILE A 59 -8.17 -30.13 8.68
CA ILE A 59 -7.93 -31.41 9.34
C ILE A 59 -6.74 -32.10 8.68
N ALA A 60 -5.84 -32.64 9.49
CA ALA A 60 -4.74 -33.50 9.07
C ALA A 60 -5.17 -34.96 9.26
N VAL A 61 -5.18 -35.74 8.18
CA VAL A 61 -5.73 -37.10 8.17
C VAL A 61 -4.73 -38.08 7.56
N CYS A 62 -4.62 -39.27 8.14
CA CYS A 62 -3.87 -40.38 7.56
C CYS A 62 -4.58 -40.90 6.30
N LYS A 63 -3.86 -40.97 5.17
CA LYS A 63 -4.41 -41.40 3.87
C LYS A 63 -4.90 -42.85 3.89
N GLU A 64 -4.18 -43.72 4.59
CA GLU A 64 -4.47 -45.16 4.64
C GLU A 64 -5.59 -45.48 5.63
N THR A 65 -5.55 -44.88 6.82
CA THR A 65 -6.45 -45.26 7.93
C THR A 65 -7.62 -44.31 8.11
N GLY A 66 -7.62 -43.14 7.48
CA GLY A 66 -8.62 -42.09 7.71
C GLY A 66 -8.55 -41.46 9.11
N ALA A 67 -7.54 -41.79 9.92
CA ALA A 67 -7.40 -41.29 11.28
C ALA A 67 -7.01 -39.81 11.29
N VAL A 68 -7.78 -38.99 12.00
CA VAL A 68 -7.47 -37.57 12.22
C VAL A 68 -6.29 -37.45 13.18
N LYS A 69 -5.22 -36.80 12.75
CA LYS A 69 -4.02 -36.53 13.57
C LYS A 69 -4.09 -35.18 14.26
N SER A 70 -4.68 -34.18 13.62
CA SER A 70 -4.90 -32.86 14.20
C SER A 70 -5.99 -32.13 13.43
N ALA A 71 -6.64 -31.18 14.08
CA ALA A 71 -7.64 -30.33 13.47
C ALA A 71 -7.61 -28.92 14.05
N PHE A 72 -8.03 -27.96 13.24
CA PHE A 72 -8.18 -26.57 13.65
C PHE A 72 -9.45 -25.98 13.05
N CYS A 73 -10.07 -25.08 13.80
CA CYS A 73 -11.18 -24.27 13.32
C CYS A 73 -11.09 -22.87 13.96
N SER A 74 -11.47 -21.82 13.23
CA SER A 74 -11.50 -20.46 13.77
C SER A 74 -12.71 -20.15 14.67
N CYS A 75 -13.56 -21.13 14.98
CA CYS A 75 -14.64 -20.95 15.95
C CYS A 75 -14.10 -20.97 17.39
N THR A 76 -14.87 -20.45 18.36
CA THR A 76 -14.49 -20.41 19.78
C THR A 76 -14.08 -21.78 20.35
N ALA A 77 -14.74 -22.86 19.94
CA ALA A 77 -14.40 -24.23 20.37
C ALA A 77 -13.26 -24.88 19.56
N GLY A 78 -12.67 -24.15 18.60
CA GLY A 78 -11.75 -24.68 17.61
C GLY A 78 -10.33 -24.96 18.13
N MET A 79 -9.92 -24.29 19.22
CA MET A 79 -8.68 -24.61 19.93
C MET A 79 -8.68 -26.03 20.53
N GLY A 80 -9.88 -26.58 20.82
CA GLY A 80 -10.04 -27.95 21.31
C GLY A 80 -10.03 -29.03 20.23
N GLN A 81 -9.78 -28.68 18.96
CA GLN A 81 -9.69 -29.57 17.77
C GLN A 81 -10.94 -30.43 17.47
N THR A 82 -11.98 -30.37 18.31
CA THR A 82 -13.12 -31.31 18.32
C THR A 82 -14.48 -30.59 18.20
N CYS A 83 -14.48 -29.41 17.58
CA CYS A 83 -15.69 -28.64 17.37
C CYS A 83 -16.63 -29.31 16.34
N ASN A 84 -17.92 -28.97 16.39
CA ASN A 84 -18.93 -29.53 15.47
C ASN A 84 -18.63 -29.22 14.01
N HIS A 85 -17.92 -28.13 13.70
CA HIS A 85 -17.51 -27.79 12.33
C HIS A 85 -16.47 -28.78 11.77
N VAL A 86 -15.53 -29.23 12.61
CA VAL A 86 -14.53 -30.24 12.24
C VAL A 86 -15.20 -31.59 12.01
N ALA A 87 -16.14 -31.97 12.88
CA ALA A 87 -16.94 -33.18 12.70
C ALA A 87 -17.83 -33.10 11.43
N ALA A 88 -18.44 -31.94 11.15
CA ALA A 88 -19.25 -31.74 9.95
C ALA A 88 -18.43 -31.87 8.65
N LEU A 89 -17.17 -31.40 8.65
CA LEU A 89 -16.25 -31.62 7.53
C LEU A 89 -16.00 -33.12 7.30
N MET A 90 -15.75 -33.88 8.38
CA MET A 90 -15.56 -35.33 8.29
C MET A 90 -16.80 -36.04 7.74
N PHE A 91 -18.00 -35.70 8.24
CA PHE A 91 -19.25 -36.26 7.74
C PHE A 91 -19.48 -35.96 6.26
N ARG A 92 -19.12 -34.75 5.79
CA ARG A 92 -19.27 -34.41 4.37
C ARG A 92 -18.31 -35.20 3.47
N VAL A 93 -17.10 -35.48 3.93
CA VAL A 93 -16.13 -36.33 3.21
C VAL A 93 -16.61 -37.78 3.18
N GLU A 94 -17.08 -38.31 4.30
CA GLU A 94 -17.64 -39.65 4.38
C GLU A 94 -18.89 -39.80 3.49
N MET A 95 -19.79 -38.83 3.51
CA MET A 95 -20.98 -38.79 2.65
C MET A 95 -20.60 -38.76 1.17
N ALA A 96 -19.62 -37.95 0.78
CA ALA A 96 -19.11 -37.93 -0.60
C ALA A 96 -18.54 -39.29 -1.03
N ASN A 97 -17.80 -39.96 -0.14
CA ASN A 97 -17.27 -41.30 -0.37
C ASN A 97 -18.39 -42.34 -0.54
N LYS A 98 -19.40 -42.33 0.35
CA LYS A 98 -20.56 -43.24 0.27
C LYS A 98 -21.41 -43.02 -0.98
N LEU A 99 -21.54 -41.77 -1.42
CA LEU A 99 -22.28 -41.41 -2.64
C LEU A 99 -21.45 -41.66 -3.92
N GLY A 100 -20.21 -42.13 -3.82
CA GLY A 100 -19.33 -42.37 -4.97
C GLY A 100 -18.96 -41.09 -5.71
N VAL A 101 -19.03 -39.93 -5.04
CA VAL A 101 -18.72 -38.64 -5.66
C VAL A 101 -17.22 -38.54 -5.85
N THR A 102 -16.79 -38.64 -7.10
CA THR A 102 -15.39 -38.46 -7.49
C THR A 102 -15.01 -36.98 -7.50
N SER A 103 -13.76 -36.67 -7.16
CA SER A 103 -13.30 -35.29 -7.21
C SER A 103 -13.36 -34.78 -8.65
N CYS A 104 -13.68 -33.49 -8.83
CA CYS A 104 -13.72 -32.86 -10.16
C CYS A 104 -12.37 -32.87 -10.91
N THR A 105 -11.28 -33.22 -10.23
CA THR A 105 -9.95 -33.42 -10.81
C THR A 105 -9.70 -34.86 -11.30
N SER A 106 -10.55 -35.81 -10.94
CA SER A 106 -10.46 -37.23 -11.33
C SER A 106 -11.36 -37.58 -12.52
N ALA A 107 -12.22 -36.65 -12.95
CA ALA A 107 -13.03 -36.78 -14.15
C ALA A 107 -12.39 -36.03 -15.33
N PRO A 108 -12.56 -36.49 -16.58
CA PRO A 108 -12.18 -35.73 -17.77
C PRO A 108 -12.77 -34.32 -17.71
N CYS A 109 -11.99 -33.32 -18.12
CA CYS A 109 -12.37 -31.92 -18.00
C CYS A 109 -13.67 -31.63 -18.79
N SER A 110 -14.81 -31.63 -18.09
CA SER A 110 -16.10 -31.28 -18.67
C SER A 110 -16.37 -29.79 -18.44
N TRP A 111 -16.62 -29.05 -19.51
CA TRP A 111 -17.13 -27.69 -19.42
C TRP A 111 -18.46 -27.72 -18.64
N LYS A 112 -18.49 -27.07 -17.47
CA LYS A 112 -19.76 -26.87 -16.76
C LYS A 112 -20.64 -25.98 -17.63
N VAL A 113 -21.67 -26.58 -18.24
CA VAL A 113 -22.79 -25.81 -18.81
C VAL A 113 -23.41 -25.04 -17.63
N PRO A 114 -23.40 -23.69 -17.66
CA PRO A 114 -23.95 -22.90 -16.57
C PRO A 114 -25.42 -23.28 -16.35
N ALA A 115 -25.84 -23.38 -15.08
CA ALA A 115 -27.23 -23.62 -14.74
C ALA A 115 -28.10 -22.54 -15.42
N ALA A 116 -28.95 -23.02 -16.35
CA ALA A 116 -29.88 -22.30 -17.21
C ALA A 116 -29.96 -20.79 -16.96
N THR A 117 -29.12 -20.02 -17.64
CA THR A 117 -29.55 -18.68 -18.04
C THR A 117 -30.41 -18.90 -19.27
N CYS A 118 -31.67 -18.45 -19.24
CA CYS A 118 -32.55 -18.42 -20.41
C CYS A 118 -31.98 -17.47 -21.46
N VAL A 119 -30.93 -17.89 -22.17
CA VAL A 119 -30.37 -17.17 -23.30
C VAL A 119 -30.97 -17.77 -24.55
N LEU A 120 -31.97 -17.08 -25.11
CA LEU A 120 -32.51 -17.44 -26.40
C LEU A 120 -31.44 -17.17 -27.48
N PRO A 121 -31.25 -18.10 -28.44
CA PRO A 121 -30.31 -17.89 -29.54
C PRO A 121 -30.77 -16.69 -30.38
N VAL A 122 -29.86 -15.74 -30.59
CA VAL A 122 -30.07 -14.55 -31.42
C VAL A 122 -29.13 -14.55 -32.61
N LYS A 123 -29.49 -13.85 -33.70
CA LYS A 123 -28.63 -13.74 -34.88
C LYS A 123 -27.31 -13.05 -34.49
N ILE A 124 -26.21 -13.37 -35.17
CA ILE A 124 -24.88 -12.80 -34.89
C ILE A 124 -24.90 -11.26 -34.85
N ARG A 125 -25.65 -10.61 -35.74
CA ARG A 125 -25.82 -9.15 -35.77
C ARG A 125 -26.55 -8.58 -34.54
N GLU A 126 -27.32 -9.41 -33.85
CA GLU A 126 -28.07 -9.09 -32.63
C GLU A 126 -27.30 -9.59 -31.39
N THR A 127 -26.12 -10.21 -31.57
CA THR A 127 -25.27 -10.69 -30.48
C THR A 127 -24.49 -9.52 -29.89
N VAL A 128 -24.83 -9.12 -28.67
CA VAL A 128 -24.14 -8.05 -27.96
C VAL A 128 -22.87 -8.61 -27.30
N VAL A 129 -21.72 -8.48 -27.96
CA VAL A 129 -20.41 -8.83 -27.40
C VAL A 129 -19.97 -7.74 -26.43
N LYS A 130 -20.17 -7.95 -25.13
CA LYS A 130 -19.65 -7.05 -24.09
C LYS A 130 -18.20 -7.39 -23.79
N LYS A 131 -17.29 -6.42 -23.95
CA LYS A 131 -15.91 -6.53 -23.45
C LYS A 131 -15.92 -6.84 -21.95
N SER A 132 -15.08 -7.76 -21.50
CA SER A 132 -14.83 -7.98 -20.08
C SER A 132 -14.33 -6.66 -19.47
N ARG A 133 -15.07 -6.11 -18.50
CA ARG A 133 -14.70 -4.87 -17.80
C ARG A 133 -13.45 -5.13 -16.96
N HIS A 134 -12.28 -4.71 -17.47
CA HIS A 134 -11.07 -4.65 -16.67
C HIS A 134 -11.24 -3.54 -15.62
N GLY A 135 -11.05 -3.87 -14.34
CA GLY A 135 -11.08 -2.88 -13.25
C GLY A 135 -12.26 -2.94 -12.28
N GLN A 136 -13.26 -3.81 -12.48
CA GLN A 136 -14.15 -4.16 -11.36
C GLN A 136 -13.41 -5.10 -10.40
N VAL A 137 -13.52 -4.82 -9.09
CA VAL A 137 -13.04 -5.72 -8.04
C VAL A 137 -13.74 -7.06 -8.24
N LYS A 138 -12.97 -8.10 -8.58
CA LYS A 138 -13.50 -9.47 -8.63
C LYS A 138 -14.09 -9.77 -7.25
N SER A 139 -15.37 -10.13 -7.17
CA SER A 139 -16.06 -10.37 -5.90
C SER A 139 -15.52 -11.59 -5.11
N ARG A 140 -14.51 -12.28 -5.63
CA ARG A 140 -13.80 -13.34 -4.94
C ARG A 140 -12.30 -13.07 -5.04
N SER A 141 -11.64 -12.96 -3.89
CA SER A 141 -10.18 -12.86 -3.85
C SER A 141 -9.55 -14.14 -4.41
N LEU A 142 -8.45 -13.98 -5.13
CA LEU A 142 -7.64 -15.12 -5.58
C LEU A 142 -7.06 -15.81 -4.34
N VAL A 143 -7.31 -17.12 -4.21
CA VAL A 143 -6.91 -17.92 -3.05
C VAL A 143 -5.44 -18.34 -3.22
N SER A 144 -4.51 -17.52 -2.70
CA SER A 144 -3.20 -17.89 -2.14
C SER A 144 -2.19 -16.73 -2.29
N THR A 145 -1.55 -16.35 -1.19
CA THR A 145 -0.44 -15.39 -1.13
C THR A 145 0.76 -15.80 -2.01
N GLN A 146 0.97 -17.10 -2.21
CA GLN A 146 2.07 -17.64 -3.04
C GLN A 146 1.92 -17.33 -4.53
N LYS A 147 0.69 -17.09 -5.02
CA LYS A 147 0.47 -16.68 -6.42
C LYS A 147 0.60 -15.17 -6.63
N THR A 148 0.37 -14.37 -5.59
CA THR A 148 0.65 -12.92 -5.58
C THR A 148 2.13 -12.62 -5.45
N GLU A 149 2.90 -13.51 -4.83
CA GLU A 149 4.36 -13.40 -4.68
C GLU A 149 5.14 -14.10 -5.81
N TYR A 150 4.46 -14.82 -6.71
CA TYR A 150 5.09 -15.45 -7.86
C TYR A 150 5.60 -14.37 -8.84
N ARG A 151 6.87 -14.03 -8.72
CA ARG A 151 7.61 -13.16 -9.63
C ARG A 151 8.44 -14.03 -10.58
N PRO A 152 7.97 -14.33 -11.81
CA PRO A 152 8.76 -15.08 -12.79
C PRO A 152 10.03 -14.34 -13.26
N GLN A 153 10.24 -13.10 -12.79
CA GLN A 153 11.38 -12.24 -13.12
C GLN A 153 12.29 -11.95 -11.91
N ALA A 154 12.16 -12.68 -10.79
CA ALA A 154 13.22 -12.67 -9.80
C ALA A 154 14.49 -13.18 -10.50
N SER A 155 15.47 -12.30 -10.66
CA SER A 155 16.67 -12.44 -11.48
C SER A 155 17.40 -13.75 -11.19
N MET A 156 17.07 -14.79 -11.94
CA MET A 156 18.03 -15.86 -12.17
C MET A 156 19.05 -15.25 -13.12
N ASN A 157 20.30 -15.21 -12.70
CA ASN A 157 21.43 -14.74 -13.50
C ASN A 157 21.72 -15.81 -14.58
N ILE A 158 20.75 -16.00 -15.47
CA ILE A 158 20.80 -16.98 -16.53
C ILE A 158 21.41 -16.28 -17.73
N ASP A 159 22.61 -16.72 -18.08
CA ASP A 159 23.21 -16.42 -19.36
C ASP A 159 22.23 -16.82 -20.47
N ARG A 160 21.64 -15.81 -21.11
CA ARG A 160 20.57 -15.94 -22.10
C ARG A 160 21.03 -16.77 -23.29
N ASP A 161 22.29 -16.63 -23.68
CA ASP A 161 22.84 -17.31 -24.85
C ASP A 161 23.09 -18.79 -24.53
N SER A 162 23.57 -19.09 -23.33
CA SER A 162 23.69 -20.46 -22.82
C SER A 162 22.33 -21.17 -22.75
N LEU A 163 21.31 -20.50 -22.19
CA LEU A 163 19.95 -21.05 -22.10
C LEU A 163 19.34 -21.33 -23.48
N ILE A 164 19.50 -20.41 -24.43
CA ILE A 164 18.98 -20.57 -25.79
C ILE A 164 19.68 -21.72 -26.51
N ASN A 165 20.99 -21.87 -26.34
CA ASN A 165 21.77 -22.98 -26.90
C ASN A 165 21.36 -24.34 -26.32
N ASP A 166 21.15 -24.41 -25.01
CA ASP A 166 20.69 -25.65 -24.36
C ASP A 166 19.25 -26.02 -24.77
N LEU A 167 18.37 -25.03 -24.90
CA LEU A 167 17.01 -25.23 -25.44
C LEU A 167 17.03 -25.70 -26.89
N ARG A 168 17.96 -25.20 -27.73
CA ARG A 168 18.10 -25.61 -29.13
C ARG A 168 18.58 -27.05 -29.24
N LYS A 169 19.48 -27.49 -28.37
CA LYS A 169 19.91 -28.89 -28.26
C LYS A 169 18.79 -29.82 -27.78
N ALA A 170 18.01 -29.38 -26.79
CA ALA A 170 16.97 -30.22 -26.19
C ALA A 170 15.68 -30.30 -27.02
N LEU A 171 15.25 -29.19 -27.62
CA LEU A 171 13.96 -29.05 -28.30
C LEU A 171 14.06 -28.20 -29.58
N PRO A 172 14.76 -28.69 -30.63
CA PRO A 172 15.14 -27.88 -31.80
C PRO A 172 13.96 -27.27 -32.58
N ASN A 173 12.76 -27.82 -32.47
CA ASN A 173 11.57 -27.38 -33.21
C ASN A 173 10.59 -26.51 -32.39
N ALA A 174 11.01 -26.00 -31.22
CA ALA A 174 10.14 -25.21 -30.36
C ALA A 174 9.70 -23.89 -31.04
N CYS A 175 8.43 -23.53 -30.88
CA CYS A 175 7.84 -22.34 -31.51
C CYS A 175 8.52 -21.02 -31.05
N VAL A 176 9.16 -21.04 -29.87
CA VAL A 176 9.90 -19.90 -29.32
C VAL A 176 11.03 -19.40 -30.24
N PHE A 177 11.60 -20.28 -31.08
CA PHE A 177 12.65 -19.92 -32.04
C PHE A 177 12.12 -19.20 -33.29
N LYS A 178 10.81 -19.10 -33.47
CA LYS A 178 10.19 -18.41 -34.63
C LYS A 178 9.92 -16.93 -34.39
N GLY A 179 10.12 -16.42 -33.17
CA GLY A 179 9.75 -15.06 -32.76
C GLY A 179 10.87 -14.25 -32.11
N ILE A 180 12.12 -14.70 -32.21
CA ILE A 180 13.30 -14.00 -31.67
C ILE A 180 14.29 -13.85 -32.82
N ASP A 181 14.69 -12.60 -33.12
CA ASP A 181 15.79 -12.33 -34.07
C ASP A 181 17.09 -12.79 -33.41
N LEU A 182 17.57 -13.96 -33.84
CA LEU A 182 18.82 -14.54 -33.38
C LEU A 182 19.88 -14.29 -34.46
N PRO A 183 21.11 -13.88 -34.09
CA PRO A 183 22.22 -13.84 -35.03
C PRO A 183 22.39 -15.22 -35.69
N GLU A 184 22.53 -15.26 -37.01
CA GLU A 184 22.85 -16.49 -37.74
C GLU A 184 24.13 -17.11 -37.16
N GLU A 185 24.06 -18.39 -36.79
CA GLU A 185 25.24 -19.17 -36.45
C GLU A 185 26.15 -19.24 -37.68
N VAL A 186 27.23 -18.46 -37.68
CA VAL A 186 28.35 -18.73 -38.58
C VAL A 186 28.98 -20.03 -38.11
N ALA A 187 28.69 -21.10 -38.84
CA ALA A 187 29.42 -22.35 -38.72
C ALA A 187 30.91 -22.07 -38.91
N SER A 188 31.72 -22.24 -37.87
CA SER A 188 33.16 -22.32 -38.01
C SER A 188 33.66 -23.60 -37.36
N THR A 189 33.82 -24.59 -38.25
CA THR A 189 34.77 -25.68 -38.17
C THR A 189 36.08 -25.28 -37.50
N GLU A 190 36.55 -26.18 -36.64
CA GLU A 190 37.92 -26.24 -36.12
C GLU A 190 38.96 -25.98 -37.22
N LYS A 191 39.96 -25.12 -36.92
CA LYS A 191 41.39 -25.34 -37.22
C LYS A 191 42.28 -24.21 -36.68
N ASN A 192 43.19 -24.61 -35.79
CA ASN A 192 44.60 -24.23 -35.68
C ASN A 192 45.08 -22.82 -36.10
N GLY A 193 45.49 -22.05 -35.10
CA GLY A 193 46.79 -21.38 -34.95
C GLY A 193 47.41 -20.60 -36.11
N THR A 194 47.72 -19.31 -35.87
CA THR A 194 49.09 -18.75 -35.85
C THR A 194 49.04 -17.23 -35.63
N LYS A 195 50.05 -16.72 -34.89
CA LYS A 195 50.34 -15.33 -34.53
C LYS A 195 50.47 -14.37 -35.73
N VAL A 196 50.28 -13.06 -35.51
CA VAL A 196 51.24 -11.95 -35.75
C VAL A 196 50.62 -10.61 -35.26
N ALA A 197 51.49 -9.67 -34.89
CA ALA A 197 51.33 -8.54 -33.97
C ALA A 197 50.94 -7.17 -34.59
N SER A 198 50.97 -6.14 -33.72
CA SER A 198 51.07 -4.67 -33.92
C SER A 198 49.76 -3.89 -34.12
N THR A 199 49.51 -2.70 -33.57
CA THR A 199 50.22 -1.72 -32.70
C THR A 199 49.22 -0.59 -32.35
N SER A 200 49.41 0.09 -31.20
CA SER A 200 49.01 1.49 -30.84
C SER A 200 47.53 1.92 -30.94
N SER A 201 46.93 2.73 -30.07
CA SER A 201 47.35 3.47 -28.87
C SER A 201 46.08 3.96 -28.14
N ASP A 202 46.27 4.34 -26.88
CA ASP A 202 45.54 5.35 -26.10
C ASP A 202 44.27 5.01 -25.30
N GLU A 203 44.51 5.11 -23.99
CA GLU A 203 43.67 5.63 -22.91
C GLU A 203 42.81 4.68 -22.07
N CYS A 204 43.50 4.18 -21.03
CA CYS A 204 43.02 3.82 -19.71
C CYS A 204 41.86 4.68 -19.17
N ARG A 205 40.74 4.02 -18.87
CA ARG A 205 40.13 4.05 -17.52
C ARG A 205 39.10 2.94 -17.37
N ASN A 206 39.58 1.79 -16.93
CA ASN A 206 38.78 0.81 -16.20
C ASN A 206 39.65 0.34 -15.05
N VAL A 207 39.18 0.54 -13.82
CA VAL A 207 39.27 -0.36 -12.67
C VAL A 207 38.59 0.37 -11.49
N LEU A 208 37.67 -0.35 -10.82
CA LEU A 208 36.84 0.02 -9.66
C LEU A 208 35.45 0.58 -9.98
N GLN A 209 34.57 -0.26 -10.50
CA GLN A 209 33.19 -0.25 -10.05
C GLN A 209 32.63 -1.67 -10.06
N GLN A 210 31.77 -1.92 -9.08
CA GLN A 210 30.96 -3.14 -8.86
C GLN A 210 31.63 -4.22 -8.02
N ASN A 211 31.62 -4.03 -6.68
CA ASN A 211 31.12 -5.02 -5.71
C ASN A 211 31.37 -4.56 -4.26
N THR A 212 30.52 -3.69 -3.69
CA THR A 212 30.25 -3.54 -2.23
C THR A 212 29.18 -2.44 -2.04
N CYS A 213 27.89 -2.73 -1.85
CA CYS A 213 26.96 -1.72 -1.28
C CYS A 213 25.58 -2.23 -0.82
N THR A 214 25.27 -3.53 -0.84
CA THR A 214 23.96 -3.99 -0.33
C THR A 214 23.96 -4.21 1.18
N THR A 215 25.08 -4.70 1.73
CA THR A 215 25.21 -5.12 3.14
C THR A 215 25.34 -3.94 4.12
N ASP A 216 25.85 -2.78 3.69
CA ASP A 216 26.19 -1.69 4.61
C ASP A 216 24.98 -0.84 5.05
N ILE A 217 23.99 -0.62 4.18
CA ILE A 217 22.82 0.22 4.51
C ILE A 217 21.88 -0.49 5.49
N GLU A 218 21.77 -1.82 5.40
CA GLU A 218 20.95 -2.60 6.34
C GLU A 218 21.51 -2.53 7.76
N ASN A 219 22.83 -2.41 7.91
CA ASN A 219 23.46 -2.21 9.22
C ASN A 219 23.05 -0.88 9.88
N LEU A 220 22.52 0.08 9.11
CA LEU A 220 22.01 1.35 9.63
C LEU A 220 20.56 1.25 10.12
N ILE A 221 19.89 0.10 10.07
CA ILE A 221 18.60 -0.06 10.75
C ILE A 221 18.84 0.01 12.27
N MET A 222 18.01 0.76 13.02
CA MET A 222 18.30 1.07 14.44
C MET A 222 18.49 -0.17 15.32
N ILE A 223 17.75 -1.25 15.04
CA ILE A 223 17.91 -2.54 15.74
C ILE A 223 19.26 -3.19 15.36
N ASN A 224 19.63 -3.18 14.08
CA ASN A 224 20.89 -3.75 13.61
C ASN A 224 22.10 -2.98 14.18
N ILE A 225 22.00 -1.65 14.34
CA ILE A 225 23.03 -0.84 15.03
C ILE A 225 23.23 -1.35 16.46
N ALA A 226 22.15 -1.62 17.19
CA ALA A 226 22.24 -2.13 18.56
C ALA A 226 22.82 -3.56 18.62
N GLU A 227 22.41 -4.43 17.69
CA GLU A 227 22.81 -5.84 17.64
C GLU A 227 24.28 -6.03 17.20
N ASN A 228 24.67 -5.40 16.09
CA ASN A 228 26.00 -5.56 15.49
C ASN A 228 27.13 -5.03 16.38
N GLU A 229 26.88 -3.93 17.10
CA GLU A 229 27.87 -3.31 18.00
C GLU A 229 27.88 -3.95 19.40
N GLY A 230 27.06 -4.99 19.63
CA GLY A 230 26.94 -5.66 20.93
C GLY A 230 26.47 -4.73 22.05
N ILE A 231 25.73 -3.67 21.72
CA ILE A 231 25.35 -2.61 22.66
C ILE A 231 24.26 -3.13 23.59
N ARG A 232 24.44 -2.91 24.90
CA ARG A 232 23.52 -3.37 25.96
C ARG A 232 23.01 -2.26 26.86
N THR A 233 23.57 -1.06 26.75
CA THR A 233 23.16 0.10 27.57
C THR A 233 22.72 1.25 26.68
N SER A 234 21.70 2.00 27.11
CA SER A 234 21.22 3.17 26.37
C SER A 234 22.30 4.22 26.19
N LYS A 235 23.18 4.38 27.18
CA LYS A 235 24.32 5.30 27.14
C LYS A 235 25.26 4.96 25.98
N ASP A 236 25.69 3.69 25.89
CA ASP A 236 26.56 3.24 24.81
C ASP A 236 25.88 3.36 23.45
N PHE A 237 24.56 3.08 23.36
CA PHE A 237 23.81 3.23 22.11
C PHE A 237 23.78 4.66 21.62
N ILE A 238 23.63 5.61 22.54
CA ILE A 238 23.61 7.05 22.24
C ILE A 238 25.01 7.53 21.82
N GLU A 239 26.06 7.10 22.52
CA GLU A 239 27.44 7.54 22.28
C GLU A 239 28.05 6.94 21.01
N ARG A 240 27.62 5.72 20.63
CA ARG A 240 28.10 5.00 19.43
C ARG A 240 27.18 5.14 18.22
N GLN A 241 26.30 6.15 18.19
CA GLN A 241 25.54 6.42 16.97
C GLN A 241 26.49 6.74 15.82
N PRO A 242 26.27 6.16 14.62
CA PRO A 242 27.18 6.37 13.50
C PRO A 242 27.16 7.81 13.03
N ILE A 243 28.35 8.37 12.81
CA ILE A 243 28.53 9.60 12.03
C ILE A 243 28.60 9.17 10.56
N LEU A 244 27.70 9.71 9.75
CA LEU A 244 27.53 9.31 8.36
C LEU A 244 28.29 10.26 7.44
N ALA A 245 29.07 9.70 6.51
CA ALA A 245 29.64 10.47 5.42
C ALA A 245 28.53 10.94 4.45
N PRO A 246 28.69 12.10 3.77
CA PRO A 246 27.71 12.60 2.80
C PRO A 246 27.34 11.56 1.72
N GLU A 247 28.31 10.78 1.25
CA GLU A 247 28.12 9.76 0.22
C GLU A 247 27.20 8.63 0.72
N THR A 248 27.33 8.25 2.00
CA THR A 248 26.45 7.27 2.64
C THR A 248 25.02 7.79 2.73
N VAL A 249 24.83 9.06 3.09
CA VAL A 249 23.49 9.69 3.13
C VAL A 249 22.88 9.71 1.73
N MET A 250 23.67 10.02 0.69
CA MET A 250 23.22 10.00 -0.70
C MET A 250 22.87 8.59 -1.19
N ALA A 251 23.65 7.57 -0.83
CA ALA A 251 23.32 6.19 -1.16
C ALA A 251 22.02 5.71 -0.47
N ILE A 252 21.78 6.14 0.78
CA ILE A 252 20.52 5.84 1.48
C ILE A 252 19.34 6.50 0.78
N GLN A 253 19.42 7.80 0.45
CA GLN A 253 18.30 8.48 -0.17
C GLN A 253 17.96 7.86 -1.53
N GLU A 254 18.96 7.50 -2.35
CA GLU A 254 18.80 6.81 -3.63
C GLU A 254 18.10 5.45 -3.46
N LYS A 255 18.60 4.62 -2.52
CA LYS A 255 18.05 3.28 -2.25
C LYS A 255 16.63 3.32 -1.68
N THR A 256 16.21 4.48 -1.14
CA THR A 256 14.91 4.68 -0.50
C THR A 256 13.95 5.56 -1.30
N VAL A 257 14.29 5.93 -2.55
CA VAL A 257 13.37 6.59 -3.49
C VAL A 257 12.09 5.76 -3.66
N GLY A 258 10.97 6.45 -3.87
CA GLY A 258 9.62 5.86 -3.88
C GLY A 258 8.95 5.84 -2.50
N GLN A 259 9.69 6.19 -1.44
CA GLN A 259 9.21 6.48 -0.09
C GLN A 259 8.21 5.44 0.43
N SER A 260 6.92 5.79 0.50
CA SER A 260 5.86 4.90 1.00
C SER A 260 5.76 3.56 0.26
N ASN A 261 6.19 3.50 -1.00
CA ASN A 261 6.23 2.27 -1.81
C ASN A 261 7.54 1.49 -1.68
N ASN A 262 8.48 1.95 -0.84
CA ASN A 262 9.80 1.35 -0.65
C ASN A 262 9.91 0.73 0.75
N SER A 263 10.14 -0.57 0.85
CA SER A 263 10.24 -1.27 2.14
C SER A 263 11.45 -0.85 2.97
N MET A 264 12.59 -0.54 2.33
CA MET A 264 13.81 -0.08 3.01
C MET A 264 13.58 1.28 3.66
N TRP A 265 12.81 2.16 3.00
CA TRP A 265 12.40 3.45 3.55
C TRP A 265 11.64 3.27 4.88
N HIS A 266 10.71 2.32 4.96
CA HIS A 266 9.99 2.01 6.21
C HIS A 266 10.91 1.45 7.29
N GLN A 267 11.80 0.52 6.93
CA GLN A 267 12.73 -0.11 7.88
C GLN A 267 13.69 0.90 8.49
N LEU A 268 14.28 1.78 7.67
CA LEU A 268 15.21 2.80 8.14
C LEU A 268 14.50 3.86 8.99
N ARG A 269 13.23 4.19 8.74
CA ARG A 269 12.49 5.16 9.57
C ARG A 269 12.13 4.62 10.96
N ARG A 270 12.06 3.31 11.14
CA ARG A 270 11.66 2.71 12.41
C ARG A 270 12.71 3.01 13.49
N GLY A 271 12.25 3.60 14.60
CA GLY A 271 13.13 4.03 15.69
C GLY A 271 13.87 5.34 15.42
N ARG A 272 13.61 6.00 14.29
CA ARG A 272 14.12 7.33 13.96
C ARG A 272 13.04 8.39 14.08
N ILE A 273 13.42 9.54 14.60
CA ILE A 273 12.54 10.70 14.64
C ILE A 273 12.59 11.36 13.26
N THR A 274 11.46 11.41 12.57
CA THR A 274 11.37 11.95 11.20
C THR A 274 10.80 13.36 11.20
N ALA A 275 11.19 14.23 10.26
CA ALA A 275 10.77 15.64 10.20
C ALA A 275 9.26 15.89 10.41
N SER A 276 8.40 15.05 9.84
CA SER A 276 6.93 15.13 10.02
C SER A 276 6.45 14.93 11.48
N ASN A 277 7.29 14.35 12.33
CA ASN A 277 7.04 14.10 13.75
C ASN A 277 7.82 15.05 14.66
N PHE A 278 8.64 15.97 14.13
CA PHE A 278 9.46 16.88 14.95
C PHE A 278 8.59 17.76 15.85
N TYR A 279 7.56 18.41 15.30
CA TYR A 279 6.68 19.28 16.08
C TYR A 279 5.86 18.56 17.15
N PRO A 280 5.17 17.42 16.86
CA PRO A 280 4.51 16.64 17.90
C PRO A 280 5.45 16.25 19.05
N ILE A 281 6.68 15.86 18.75
CA ILE A 281 7.66 15.48 19.78
C ILE A 281 8.14 16.71 20.55
N PHE A 282 8.54 17.77 19.86
CA PHE A 282 8.96 19.03 20.45
C PHE A 282 7.94 19.58 21.46
N THR A 283 6.68 19.68 21.04
CA THR A 283 5.60 20.16 21.91
C THR A 283 5.31 19.21 23.07
N ARG A 284 5.33 17.88 22.83
CA ARG A 284 5.14 16.88 23.88
C ARG A 284 6.26 16.94 24.92
N VAL A 285 7.52 17.08 24.51
CA VAL A 285 8.67 17.25 25.42
C VAL A 285 8.54 18.53 26.22
N ASN A 286 8.14 19.64 25.60
CA ASN A 286 7.87 20.88 26.33
C ASN A 286 6.80 20.73 27.41
N SER A 287 5.75 19.94 27.14
CA SER A 287 4.76 19.61 28.15
C SER A 287 5.35 18.71 29.24
N TYR A 288 6.10 17.67 28.88
CA TYR A 288 6.75 16.73 29.80
C TYR A 288 7.73 17.44 30.75
N ASN A 289 8.52 18.38 30.25
CA ASN A 289 9.45 19.16 31.05
C ASN A 289 8.74 20.06 32.08
N LYS A 290 7.45 20.39 31.87
CA LYS A 290 6.61 21.10 32.84
C LYS A 290 5.91 20.15 33.81
N ASN A 291 5.59 18.95 33.36
CA ASN A 291 4.95 17.91 34.17
C ASN A 291 5.43 16.51 33.71
N ALA A 292 6.25 15.85 34.54
CA ALA A 292 6.84 14.56 34.24
C ALA A 292 5.82 13.40 34.19
N ASP A 293 4.58 13.60 34.65
CA ASP A 293 3.52 12.59 34.60
C ASP A 293 2.87 12.46 33.21
N ILE A 294 3.26 13.31 32.25
CA ILE A 294 2.70 13.28 30.91
C ILE A 294 3.13 12.00 30.17
N ASP A 295 2.13 11.25 29.71
CA ASP A 295 2.35 10.03 28.94
C ASP A 295 3.11 10.30 27.62
N MET A 296 4.15 9.49 27.36
CA MET A 296 4.96 9.54 26.14
C MET A 296 4.66 8.38 25.18
N SER A 297 3.82 7.42 25.58
CA SER A 297 3.60 6.15 24.90
C SER A 297 3.14 6.31 23.45
N SER A 298 2.23 7.26 23.18
CA SER A 298 1.78 7.54 21.81
C SER A 298 2.91 8.05 20.89
N SER A 299 3.78 8.93 21.40
CA SER A 299 4.93 9.45 20.67
C SER A 299 5.97 8.35 20.42
N ILE A 300 6.21 7.51 21.43
CA ILE A 300 7.10 6.34 21.34
C ILE A 300 6.58 5.35 20.29
N SER A 301 5.30 4.97 20.38
CA SER A 301 4.64 4.05 19.45
C SER A 301 4.73 4.54 17.99
N THR A 302 4.52 5.84 17.77
CA THR A 302 4.64 6.46 16.45
C THR A 302 6.07 6.36 15.89
N VAL A 303 7.09 6.71 16.69
CA VAL A 303 8.50 6.65 16.27
C VAL A 303 9.00 5.21 16.08
N MET A 304 8.51 4.27 16.89
CA MET A 304 8.83 2.84 16.79
C MET A 304 8.07 2.13 15.65
N GLY A 305 7.26 2.85 14.88
CA GLY A 305 6.49 2.32 13.74
C GLY A 305 5.35 1.38 14.14
N LEU A 306 4.86 1.47 15.37
CA LEU A 306 3.81 0.62 15.92
C LEU A 306 2.40 1.18 15.72
N ALA A 307 2.28 2.46 15.37
CA ALA A 307 1.03 3.12 15.05
C ALA A 307 1.08 3.75 13.65
N THR A 308 0.09 3.46 12.81
CA THR A 308 -0.09 4.14 11.52
C THR A 308 -1.53 4.65 11.38
N PRO A 309 -1.75 5.85 10.82
CA PRO A 309 -3.10 6.34 10.54
C PRO A 309 -3.82 5.44 9.54
N SER A 310 -5.14 5.33 9.68
CA SER A 310 -5.96 4.59 8.73
C SER A 310 -5.80 5.17 7.31
N PRO A 311 -5.54 4.33 6.29
CA PRO A 311 -5.41 4.79 4.91
C PRO A 311 -6.72 5.34 4.33
N ASN A 312 -7.84 5.15 5.02
CA ASN A 312 -9.18 5.56 4.57
C ASN A 312 -9.56 6.98 4.98
N ILE A 313 -8.69 7.73 5.67
CA ILE A 313 -8.94 9.12 6.00
C ILE A 313 -9.02 9.94 4.71
N ARG A 314 -10.19 10.53 4.43
CA ARG A 314 -10.49 11.23 3.16
C ARG A 314 -9.44 12.28 2.77
N ALA A 315 -8.98 13.06 3.74
CA ALA A 315 -7.94 14.08 3.52
C ALA A 315 -6.59 13.45 3.13
N LEU A 316 -6.19 12.32 3.73
CA LEU A 316 -4.94 11.62 3.38
C LEU A 316 -5.04 10.94 2.01
N LYS A 317 -6.22 10.39 1.67
CA LYS A 317 -6.46 9.83 0.33
C LYS A 317 -6.37 10.91 -0.74
N PHE A 318 -7.10 12.02 -0.56
CA PHE A 318 -7.01 13.17 -1.46
C PHE A 318 -5.58 13.69 -1.59
N GLY A 319 -4.87 13.79 -0.47
CA GLY A 319 -3.47 14.22 -0.46
C GLY A 319 -2.59 13.37 -1.39
N ARG A 320 -2.63 12.05 -1.21
CA ARG A 320 -1.84 11.10 -2.03
C ARG A 320 -2.23 11.10 -3.50
N GLU A 321 -3.52 11.25 -3.82
CA GLU A 321 -4.00 11.27 -5.20
C GLU A 321 -3.63 12.56 -5.93
N MET A 322 -3.62 13.70 -5.22
CA MET A 322 -3.39 15.00 -5.82
C MET A 322 -1.93 15.47 -5.78
N GLU A 323 -1.08 14.87 -4.94
CA GLU A 323 0.35 15.23 -4.85
C GLU A 323 1.08 15.18 -6.21
N PRO A 324 0.93 14.14 -7.06
CA PRO A 324 1.57 14.13 -8.38
C PRO A 324 1.11 15.29 -9.28
N VAL A 325 -0.18 15.65 -9.21
CA VAL A 325 -0.75 16.76 -9.98
C VAL A 325 -0.16 18.09 -9.47
N ALA A 326 -0.08 18.26 -8.15
CA ALA A 326 0.50 19.44 -7.52
C ALA A 326 1.99 19.61 -7.86
N LYS A 327 2.78 18.52 -7.83
CA LYS A 327 4.18 18.52 -8.26
C LYS A 327 4.32 18.98 -9.71
N GLU A 328 3.47 18.50 -10.63
CA GLU A 328 3.56 18.93 -12.03
C GLU A 328 3.22 20.41 -12.22
N MET A 329 2.15 20.91 -11.58
CA MET A 329 1.83 22.34 -11.62
C MET A 329 2.97 23.20 -11.05
N TYR A 330 3.60 22.76 -9.97
CA TYR A 330 4.78 23.45 -9.44
C TYR A 330 5.92 23.46 -10.47
N ARG A 331 6.25 22.32 -11.11
CA ARG A 331 7.31 22.25 -12.13
C ARG A 331 7.04 23.21 -13.29
N GLU A 332 5.81 23.29 -13.77
CA GLU A 332 5.39 24.21 -14.83
C GLU A 332 5.56 25.68 -14.42
N GLU A 333 5.10 26.07 -13.23
CA GLU A 333 5.22 27.45 -12.73
C GLU A 333 6.68 27.83 -12.41
N TYR A 334 7.45 26.89 -11.89
CA TYR A 334 8.84 27.10 -11.51
C TYR A 334 9.73 27.35 -12.74
N ARG A 335 9.59 26.54 -13.80
CA ARG A 335 10.36 26.71 -15.05
C ARG A 335 10.13 28.05 -15.75
N LYS A 336 8.99 28.72 -15.50
CA LYS A 336 8.73 30.06 -16.05
C LYS A 336 9.62 31.15 -15.44
N LYS A 337 10.13 30.93 -14.24
CA LYS A 337 10.88 31.93 -13.45
C LYS A 337 12.33 31.54 -13.19
N HIS A 338 12.69 30.27 -13.42
CA HIS A 338 14.00 29.72 -13.07
C HIS A 338 14.66 29.04 -14.28
N VAL A 339 15.96 29.28 -14.46
CA VAL A 339 16.77 28.77 -15.58
C VAL A 339 17.39 27.42 -15.19
N ASN A 340 17.45 26.48 -16.15
CA ASN A 340 18.03 25.13 -15.96
C ASN A 340 17.47 24.39 -14.74
N ALA A 341 16.17 24.55 -14.48
CA ALA A 341 15.51 23.93 -13.35
C ALA A 341 15.47 22.40 -13.46
N CYS A 342 16.05 21.73 -12.48
CA CYS A 342 16.07 20.28 -12.32
C CYS A 342 15.21 19.90 -11.12
N PHE A 343 14.50 18.77 -11.22
CA PHE A 343 13.75 18.25 -10.08
C PHE A 343 13.67 16.74 -10.05
N GLU A 344 13.95 16.19 -8.87
CA GLU A 344 14.18 14.76 -8.65
C GLU A 344 13.33 14.26 -7.49
N GLU A 345 12.71 13.08 -7.68
CA GLU A 345 12.08 12.37 -6.56
C GLU A 345 13.16 11.87 -5.61
N CYS A 346 12.91 11.91 -4.31
CA CYS A 346 13.90 11.56 -3.29
C CYS A 346 13.39 10.57 -2.25
N GLY A 347 14.33 9.89 -1.59
CA GLY A 347 14.05 8.95 -0.52
C GLY A 347 14.16 9.58 0.88
N LEU A 348 14.88 8.88 1.76
CA LEU A 348 15.15 9.25 3.14
C LEU A 348 16.56 9.81 3.26
N PHE A 349 16.67 11.00 3.83
CA PHE A 349 17.91 11.57 4.29
C PHE A 349 18.05 11.31 5.79
N LEU A 350 19.22 10.86 6.21
CA LEU A 350 19.59 10.78 7.62
C LEU A 350 20.47 11.97 7.98
N ASP A 351 20.33 12.49 9.19
CA ASP A 351 21.26 13.49 9.69
C ASP A 351 22.66 12.86 9.87
N GLN A 352 23.69 13.56 9.37
CA GLN A 352 25.06 13.05 9.36
C GLN A 352 25.65 12.85 10.76
N ASN A 353 25.29 13.70 11.72
CA ASN A 353 25.85 13.67 13.08
C ASN A 353 24.90 13.01 14.08
N LYS A 354 23.62 12.92 13.72
CA LYS A 354 22.54 12.41 14.55
C LYS A 354 21.70 11.45 13.72
N SER A 355 22.26 10.30 13.35
CA SER A 355 21.63 9.30 12.49
C SER A 355 20.22 8.85 12.91
N PHE A 356 19.80 9.14 14.15
CA PHE A 356 18.43 8.94 14.64
C PHE A 356 17.41 10.00 14.21
N LEU A 357 17.85 11.09 13.57
CA LEU A 357 17.02 12.10 12.92
C LEU A 357 17.00 11.86 11.42
N ALA A 358 15.84 12.03 10.80
CA ALA A 358 15.67 11.78 9.39
C ALA A 358 14.61 12.68 8.73
N ALA A 359 14.69 12.84 7.41
CA ALA A 359 13.75 13.63 6.63
C ALA A 359 13.50 12.99 5.26
N SER A 360 12.27 13.10 4.78
CA SER A 360 11.92 12.82 3.38
C SER A 360 11.16 14.04 2.88
N PRO A 361 11.80 14.92 2.10
CA PRO A 361 11.08 15.95 1.35
C PRO A 361 10.27 15.31 0.22
N ASP A 362 9.33 16.06 -0.36
CA ASP A 362 8.51 15.53 -1.44
C ASP A 362 9.29 15.51 -2.76
N MET A 363 10.23 16.44 -2.98
CA MET A 363 11.07 16.51 -4.17
C MET A 363 12.32 17.36 -3.92
N LEU A 364 13.43 17.03 -4.58
CA LEU A 364 14.60 17.91 -4.67
C LEU A 364 14.44 18.89 -5.83
N VAL A 365 14.86 20.12 -5.63
CA VAL A 365 14.77 21.19 -6.64
C VAL A 365 16.12 21.86 -6.78
N ALA A 366 16.60 22.04 -8.00
CA ALA A 366 17.82 22.78 -8.27
C ALA A 366 17.64 23.74 -9.45
N CYS A 367 18.24 24.92 -9.39
CA CYS A 367 18.39 25.82 -10.54
C CYS A 367 19.68 26.63 -10.42
N ASP A 368 20.19 27.14 -11.55
CA ASP A 368 21.39 27.99 -11.58
C ASP A 368 21.21 29.29 -10.77
N CYS A 369 19.96 29.74 -10.65
CA CYS A 369 19.56 30.95 -9.95
C CYS A 369 19.56 30.86 -8.42
N CYS A 370 19.21 29.71 -7.87
CA CYS A 370 18.89 29.54 -6.45
C CYS A 370 19.69 28.42 -5.79
N GLY A 371 20.48 27.66 -6.57
CA GLY A 371 21.16 26.47 -6.10
C GLY A 371 20.18 25.34 -5.81
N GLU A 372 20.55 24.50 -4.85
CA GLU A 372 19.76 23.35 -4.41
C GLU A 372 18.82 23.69 -3.26
N GLY A 373 17.60 23.19 -3.35
CA GLY A 373 16.56 23.30 -2.35
C GLY A 373 15.60 22.14 -2.40
N LEU A 374 14.47 22.31 -1.71
CA LEU A 374 13.46 21.28 -1.51
C LEU A 374 12.09 21.77 -1.98
N LEU A 375 11.18 20.83 -2.22
CA LEU A 375 9.75 21.07 -2.31
C LEU A 375 9.04 20.26 -1.22
N GLU A 376 8.09 20.91 -0.53
CA GLU A 376 7.13 20.27 0.35
C GLU A 376 5.71 20.63 -0.12
N VAL A 377 4.93 19.61 -0.49
CA VAL A 377 3.59 19.72 -1.07
C VAL A 377 2.53 19.44 -0.01
N LYS A 378 1.49 20.28 0.03
CA LYS A 378 0.28 20.06 0.82
C LYS A 378 -0.97 20.17 -0.03
N CYS A 379 -1.60 19.03 -0.29
CA CYS A 379 -2.87 18.96 -0.99
C CYS A 379 -4.04 19.01 0.01
N THR A 380 -4.72 20.16 0.06
CA THR A 380 -5.74 20.43 1.09
C THR A 380 -7.14 20.16 0.57
N LEU A 381 -7.85 19.28 1.28
CA LEU A 381 -9.25 19.00 1.03
C LEU A 381 -10.15 20.02 1.75
N LYS A 382 -10.52 21.09 1.04
CA LYS A 382 -11.52 22.07 1.48
C LYS A 382 -12.65 22.18 0.43
N PRO A 383 -13.88 22.56 0.83
CA PRO A 383 -14.94 22.86 -0.12
C PRO A 383 -14.52 23.99 -1.06
N LYS A 384 -14.96 23.92 -2.32
CA LYS A 384 -14.70 24.97 -3.29
C LYS A 384 -15.40 26.25 -2.85
N CYS A 385 -14.64 27.32 -2.66
CA CYS A 385 -15.17 28.65 -2.50
C CYS A 385 -15.69 29.15 -3.85
N GLU A 386 -16.96 29.57 -3.92
CA GLU A 386 -17.55 30.12 -5.15
C GLU A 386 -17.13 31.57 -5.40
N VAL A 387 -16.59 32.25 -4.37
CA VAL A 387 -16.18 33.65 -4.43
C VAL A 387 -14.73 33.78 -4.94
N CYS A 388 -13.82 32.91 -4.48
CA CYS A 388 -12.41 33.00 -4.84
C CYS A 388 -12.13 32.25 -6.15
N LEU A 389 -11.75 33.00 -7.19
CA LEU A 389 -11.27 32.44 -8.47
C LEU A 389 -9.81 31.98 -8.43
N GLN A 390 -9.06 32.43 -7.42
CA GLN A 390 -7.67 32.04 -7.11
C GLN A 390 -7.61 31.49 -5.67
N PHE A 391 -6.39 31.18 -5.19
CA PHE A 391 -6.18 30.53 -3.89
C PHE A 391 -7.07 31.16 -2.81
N CYS A 392 -7.88 30.32 -2.15
CA CYS A 392 -8.96 30.80 -1.30
C CYS A 392 -8.43 31.44 -0.02
N THR A 393 -8.65 32.75 0.13
CA THR A 393 -8.31 33.51 1.34
C THR A 393 -9.47 33.62 2.33
N CYS A 394 -10.70 33.29 1.92
CA CYS A 394 -11.89 33.31 2.79
C CYS A 394 -11.93 32.17 3.81
N ASN A 395 -11.28 31.04 3.50
CA ASN A 395 -11.22 29.86 4.36
C ASN A 395 -9.82 29.24 4.27
N LEU A 396 -8.85 29.96 4.80
CA LEU A 396 -7.47 29.53 4.81
C LEU A 396 -7.32 28.21 5.59
N PRO A 397 -6.43 27.31 5.15
CA PRO A 397 -5.94 26.25 6.00
C PRO A 397 -5.40 26.82 7.32
N ASP A 398 -5.57 26.09 8.41
CA ASP A 398 -5.18 26.49 9.76
C ASP A 398 -3.67 26.81 9.88
N TYR A 399 -2.87 26.25 8.99
CA TYR A 399 -1.42 26.43 8.91
C TYR A 399 -0.95 27.65 8.10
N LEU A 400 -1.85 28.39 7.46
CA LEU A 400 -1.54 29.66 6.79
C LEU A 400 -2.11 30.84 7.60
N GLY A 401 -1.43 31.98 7.55
CA GLY A 401 -1.85 33.22 8.21
C GLY A 401 -1.23 34.45 7.59
N TYR A 402 -1.76 35.63 7.92
CA TYR A 402 -1.18 36.89 7.47
C TYR A 402 -0.17 37.42 8.48
N VAL A 403 1.03 37.76 8.00
CA VAL A 403 2.08 38.46 8.75
C VAL A 403 2.44 39.70 7.93
N ASP A 404 2.31 40.89 8.51
CA ASP A 404 2.56 42.17 7.84
C ASP A 404 1.89 42.31 6.46
N GLY A 405 0.66 41.80 6.35
CA GLY A 405 -0.13 41.84 5.13
C GLY A 405 0.24 40.79 4.07
N ARG A 406 1.23 39.92 4.32
CA ARG A 406 1.62 38.81 3.45
C ARG A 406 1.08 37.48 3.98
N LEU A 407 0.57 36.66 3.08
CA LEU A 407 0.12 35.31 3.43
C LEU A 407 1.32 34.38 3.51
N GLU A 408 1.52 33.76 4.67
CA GLU A 408 2.69 32.95 4.99
C GLU A 408 2.27 31.72 5.83
N ILE A 409 3.14 30.72 5.88
CA ILE A 409 3.01 29.58 6.78
C ILE A 409 3.23 30.03 8.22
N LYS A 410 2.35 29.59 9.12
CA LYS A 410 2.49 29.92 10.54
C LYS A 410 3.69 29.19 11.13
N LYS A 411 4.63 29.94 11.71
CA LYS A 411 5.79 29.40 12.44
C LYS A 411 5.41 28.48 13.62
N SER A 412 4.23 28.69 14.19
CA SER A 412 3.66 27.85 15.25
C SER A 412 3.02 26.55 14.75
N HIS A 413 2.96 26.32 13.44
CA HIS A 413 2.34 25.12 12.88
C HIS A 413 3.34 24.01 12.61
N LYS A 414 2.90 22.75 12.75
CA LYS A 414 3.72 21.54 12.55
C LYS A 414 4.43 21.46 11.20
N TYR A 415 3.84 22.02 10.14
CA TYR A 415 4.44 22.00 8.80
C TYR A 415 5.63 22.94 8.67
N PHE A 416 5.66 24.07 9.38
CA PHE A 416 6.85 24.92 9.41
C PHE A 416 8.02 24.18 10.07
N CYS A 417 7.75 23.56 11.24
CA CYS A 417 8.74 22.72 11.91
C CYS A 417 9.22 21.54 11.05
N GLN A 418 8.32 20.91 10.31
CA GLN A 418 8.68 19.84 9.37
C GLN A 418 9.63 20.36 8.28
N VAL A 419 9.34 21.50 7.67
CA VAL A 419 10.19 22.12 6.64
C VAL A 419 11.56 22.49 7.22
N GLN A 420 11.60 23.13 8.40
CA GLN A 420 12.87 23.44 9.09
C GLN A 420 13.69 22.18 9.38
N GLY A 421 13.03 21.10 9.80
CA GLY A 421 13.68 19.80 9.99
C GLY A 421 14.21 19.17 8.71
N GLN A 422 13.48 19.28 7.59
CA GLN A 422 13.96 18.83 6.29
C GLN A 422 15.18 19.62 5.84
N LEU A 423 15.17 20.94 6.00
CA LEU A 423 16.31 21.81 5.66
C LEU A 423 17.56 21.47 6.47
N ALA A 424 17.41 21.30 7.79
CA ALA A 424 18.51 20.91 8.66
C ALA A 424 19.09 19.54 8.31
N VAL A 425 18.25 18.50 8.19
CA VAL A 425 18.72 17.13 7.93
C VAL A 425 19.37 17.02 6.55
N THR A 426 18.84 17.72 5.55
CA THR A 426 19.35 17.67 4.18
C THR A 426 20.46 18.69 3.89
N GLN A 427 20.82 19.53 4.87
CA GLN A 427 21.83 20.60 4.76
C GLN A 427 21.53 21.60 3.62
N ARG A 428 20.25 21.95 3.44
CA ARG A 428 19.78 22.91 2.43
C ARG A 428 19.27 24.20 3.08
N GLN A 429 19.32 25.30 2.32
CA GLN A 429 19.01 26.63 2.85
C GLN A 429 17.57 27.07 2.59
N TRP A 430 16.86 26.44 1.65
CA TRP A 430 15.49 26.82 1.31
C TRP A 430 14.63 25.64 0.85
N CYS A 431 13.34 25.73 1.15
CA CYS A 431 12.29 24.81 0.72
C CYS A 431 11.12 25.62 0.20
N ASP A 432 10.65 25.28 -0.99
CA ASP A 432 9.40 25.80 -1.51
C ASP A 432 8.24 25.01 -0.88
N PHE A 433 7.41 25.70 -0.10
CA PHE A 433 6.18 25.17 0.48
C PHE A 433 5.03 25.43 -0.48
N PHE A 434 4.53 24.36 -1.10
CA PHE A 434 3.51 24.44 -2.15
C PHE A 434 2.19 23.83 -1.69
N VAL A 435 1.16 24.66 -1.62
CA VAL A 435 -0.18 24.23 -1.23
C VAL A 435 -1.07 24.15 -2.45
N TYR A 436 -1.66 22.98 -2.67
CA TYR A 436 -2.64 22.76 -3.72
C TYR A 436 -4.05 22.57 -3.14
N SER A 437 -5.03 23.25 -3.73
CA SER A 437 -6.44 23.17 -3.35
C SER A 437 -7.36 23.28 -4.57
N CYS A 438 -8.65 23.00 -4.37
CA CYS A 438 -9.69 23.19 -5.41
C CYS A 438 -9.90 24.65 -5.83
N ASN A 439 -9.40 25.62 -5.06
CA ASN A 439 -9.42 27.05 -5.38
C ASN A 439 -8.07 27.54 -5.90
N GLY A 440 -7.13 26.66 -6.26
CA GLY A 440 -5.82 27.05 -6.80
C GLY A 440 -4.68 26.78 -5.83
N THR A 441 -3.55 27.46 -6.08
CA THR A 441 -2.25 27.14 -5.48
C THR A 441 -1.67 28.30 -4.70
N PHE A 442 -0.97 27.98 -3.62
CA PHE A 442 -0.13 28.92 -2.86
C PHE A 442 1.30 28.40 -2.85
N LEU A 443 2.26 29.31 -3.02
CA LEU A 443 3.69 29.00 -3.04
C LEU A 443 4.41 30.03 -2.17
N GLU A 444 5.18 29.52 -1.22
CA GLU A 444 6.06 30.31 -0.36
C GLU A 444 7.43 29.66 -0.31
N ARG A 445 8.49 30.46 -0.40
CA ARG A 445 9.86 29.99 -0.14
C ARG A 445 10.18 30.18 1.33
N VAL A 446 10.36 29.07 2.04
CA VAL A 446 10.75 29.04 3.45
C VAL A 446 12.27 28.87 3.54
N LEU A 447 12.92 29.76 4.29
CA LEU A 447 14.37 29.72 4.53
C LEU A 447 14.69 28.98 5.83
N TYR A 448 15.88 28.40 5.91
CA TYR A 448 16.35 27.77 7.13
C TYR A 448 16.56 28.79 8.26
N GLU A 449 15.99 28.50 9.44
CA GLU A 449 16.08 29.34 10.64
C GLU A 449 16.79 28.58 11.75
N GLU A 450 18.11 28.80 11.87
CA GLU A 450 18.97 28.09 12.84
C GLU A 450 18.49 28.25 14.29
N SER A 451 18.12 29.47 14.68
CA SER A 451 17.64 29.77 16.04
C SER A 451 16.37 28.99 16.39
N TYR A 452 15.43 28.89 15.45
CA TYR A 452 14.22 28.10 15.60
C TYR A 452 14.55 26.60 15.69
N TYR A 453 15.36 26.09 14.76
CA TYR A 453 15.66 24.67 14.71
C TYR A 453 16.46 24.21 15.93
N LYS A 454 17.32 25.05 16.50
CA LYS A 454 18.11 24.73 17.70
C LYS A 454 17.23 24.30 18.88
N GLU A 455 16.17 25.05 19.17
CA GLU A 455 15.24 24.73 20.27
C GLU A 455 14.51 23.41 20.02
N VAL A 456 14.05 23.20 18.79
CA VAL A 456 13.42 21.94 18.37
C VAL A 456 14.39 20.77 18.55
N HIS A 457 15.60 20.92 18.02
CA HIS A 457 16.65 19.91 17.98
C HIS A 457 17.05 19.42 19.37
N GLU A 458 17.18 20.32 20.35
CA GLU A 458 17.49 19.97 21.75
C GLU A 458 16.42 19.03 22.35
N ASN A 459 15.14 19.31 22.12
CA ASN A 459 14.05 18.45 22.55
C ASN A 459 13.99 17.11 21.82
N LEU A 460 14.33 17.06 20.52
CA LEU A 460 14.41 15.80 19.78
C LEU A 460 15.53 14.90 20.32
N ILE A 461 16.69 15.49 20.63
CA ILE A 461 17.81 14.77 21.26
C ILE A 461 17.38 14.22 22.62
N PHE A 462 16.77 15.05 23.46
CA PHE A 462 16.26 14.61 24.77
C PHE A 462 15.27 13.45 24.60
N PHE A 463 14.28 13.58 23.71
CA PHE A 463 13.29 12.54 23.48
C PHE A 463 13.91 11.22 23.04
N PHE A 464 14.86 11.27 22.09
CA PHE A 464 15.54 10.07 21.63
C PHE A 464 16.29 9.38 22.76
N LYS A 465 17.11 10.13 23.49
CA LYS A 465 17.96 9.61 24.57
C LYS A 465 17.13 9.03 25.73
N SER A 466 16.06 9.72 26.11
CA SER A 466 15.27 9.38 27.29
C SER A 466 14.24 8.28 27.04
N PHE A 467 13.70 8.16 25.82
CA PHE A 467 12.54 7.28 25.56
C PHE A 467 12.74 6.28 24.42
N ILE A 468 13.42 6.65 23.33
CA ILE A 468 13.54 5.78 22.15
C ILE A 468 14.72 4.83 22.28
N ALA A 469 15.90 5.32 22.65
CA ALA A 469 17.10 4.51 22.82
C ALA A 469 16.89 3.34 23.82
N PRO A 470 16.31 3.54 25.02
CA PRO A 470 15.98 2.43 25.91
C PRO A 470 15.02 1.42 25.27
N LYS A 471 13.98 1.90 24.57
CA LYS A 471 12.96 1.05 23.96
C LYS A 471 13.50 0.19 22.82
N ILE A 472 14.51 0.66 22.09
CA ILE A 472 15.20 -0.14 21.06
C ILE A 472 15.97 -1.30 21.72
N LEU A 473 16.63 -1.05 22.85
CA LEU A 473 17.48 -2.03 23.55
C LEU A 473 16.71 -3.05 24.39
N GLU A 474 15.53 -2.70 24.90
CA GLU A 474 14.62 -3.66 25.56
C GLU A 474 14.20 -4.80 24.62
N GLY A 475 14.44 -4.67 23.31
CA GLY A 475 13.97 -5.58 22.29
C GLY A 475 12.44 -5.57 22.19
N PRO A 476 11.84 -6.45 21.37
CA PRO A 476 10.44 -6.77 21.53
C PRO A 476 10.27 -7.47 22.89
N SER A 477 9.93 -6.70 23.94
CA SER A 477 9.60 -7.22 25.25
C SER A 477 8.59 -8.36 25.11
N LEU A 478 8.94 -9.54 25.64
CA LEU A 478 8.04 -10.69 25.82
C LEU A 478 6.78 -10.33 26.64
N GLU A 479 6.78 -9.16 27.27
CA GLU A 479 5.69 -8.58 28.07
C GLU A 479 4.78 -7.62 27.28
N SER A 480 4.95 -7.44 25.96
CA SER A 480 3.93 -6.82 25.10
C SER A 480 3.21 -7.82 24.18
N SER A 481 3.43 -9.12 24.38
CA SER A 481 2.61 -10.19 23.81
C SER A 481 1.34 -10.49 24.60
N THR A 482 1.13 -9.82 25.73
CA THR A 482 -0.08 -9.93 26.56
C THR A 482 -0.53 -8.53 26.97
N LEU A 483 -1.23 -7.84 26.07
CA LEU A 483 -2.33 -6.89 26.36
C LEU A 483 -2.89 -6.34 25.03
N VAL A 484 -3.27 -7.22 24.10
CA VAL A 484 -4.45 -7.02 23.25
C VAL A 484 -5.06 -8.39 22.96
N ASN A 485 -5.86 -8.89 23.91
CA ASN A 485 -7.18 -9.45 23.61
C ASN A 485 -7.93 -9.73 24.92
N ASP A 486 -9.02 -8.97 25.05
CA ASP A 486 -10.31 -9.31 25.65
C ASP A 486 -10.37 -9.91 27.06
N GLN A 487 -10.90 -9.14 28.01
CA GLN A 487 -12.25 -9.35 28.58
C GLN A 487 -12.52 -8.38 29.73
N ILE A 488 -13.47 -7.45 29.56
CA ILE A 488 -14.60 -7.28 30.50
C ILE A 488 -15.85 -6.98 29.67
N SER A 489 -16.80 -7.90 29.74
CA SER A 489 -18.20 -7.79 29.34
C SER A 489 -19.02 -7.01 30.37
N GLU A 490 -20.05 -6.28 29.89
CA GLU A 490 -21.35 -5.93 30.52
C GLU A 490 -21.29 -5.18 31.88
N ASP A 491 -22.01 -4.12 32.23
CA ASP A 491 -23.25 -3.47 31.79
C ASP A 491 -23.28 -2.07 32.47
N ILE A 492 -23.59 -0.98 31.76
CA ILE A 492 -24.40 0.13 32.32
C ILE A 492 -25.32 0.65 31.22
N SER A 493 -26.60 0.57 31.51
CA SER A 493 -27.75 0.94 30.69
C SER A 493 -27.97 2.46 30.60
N SER A 494 -28.20 2.92 29.35
CA SER A 494 -29.04 4.06 28.92
C SER A 494 -28.59 5.51 29.20
N PRO A 495 -29.02 6.53 28.41
CA PRO A 495 -29.53 6.54 27.04
C PRO A 495 -28.67 7.46 26.13
N THR A 496 -28.31 7.02 24.93
CA THR A 496 -27.80 7.92 23.88
C THR A 496 -28.85 8.07 22.80
N MET A 497 -29.22 9.33 22.53
CA MET A 497 -30.09 9.72 21.44
C MET A 497 -29.55 9.20 20.11
N GLU A 498 -30.44 8.54 19.37
CA GLU A 498 -30.24 8.18 17.98
C GLU A 498 -29.94 9.43 17.15
N VAL A 499 -28.81 9.43 16.45
CA VAL A 499 -28.64 10.23 15.22
C VAL A 499 -28.22 9.27 14.12
N GLU A 500 -29.18 8.93 13.27
CA GLU A 500 -28.98 8.20 12.03
C GLU A 500 -27.99 8.96 11.13
N VAL A 501 -26.84 8.37 10.83
CA VAL A 501 -26.00 8.83 9.71
C VAL A 501 -26.29 7.95 8.51
N GLN A 502 -27.08 8.50 7.59
CA GLN A 502 -27.37 7.95 6.27
C GLN A 502 -26.08 7.63 5.50
N GLN A 503 -25.97 6.40 4.99
CA GLN A 503 -24.97 6.03 3.98
C GLN A 503 -25.22 6.86 2.72
N SER A 504 -24.31 7.78 2.37
CA SER A 504 -24.39 8.55 1.12
C SER A 504 -23.39 8.05 0.08
N GLY A 505 -23.88 7.92 -1.16
CA GLY A 505 -23.23 7.32 -2.30
C GLY A 505 -22.06 8.12 -2.89
N SER A 506 -21.52 7.61 -3.99
CA SER A 506 -20.30 8.10 -4.63
C SER A 506 -20.56 9.45 -5.33
N VAL A 507 -20.02 10.54 -4.78
CA VAL A 507 -20.20 11.88 -5.33
C VAL A 507 -19.42 12.05 -6.64
N CYS A 508 -20.12 12.35 -7.74
CA CYS A 508 -19.55 12.62 -9.07
C CYS A 508 -19.65 14.11 -9.44
N PHE A 509 -18.82 14.61 -10.37
CA PHE A 509 -18.80 16.02 -10.80
C PHE A 509 -18.92 16.18 -12.32
N CYS A 510 -19.60 17.23 -12.77
CA CYS A 510 -19.72 17.55 -14.20
C CYS A 510 -18.42 18.16 -14.74
N VAL A 511 -17.90 17.64 -15.84
CA VAL A 511 -16.62 18.13 -16.41
C VAL A 511 -16.71 19.51 -17.07
N ILE A 512 -17.90 19.98 -17.45
CA ILE A 512 -18.10 21.29 -18.09
C ILE A 512 -18.22 22.38 -17.02
N CYS A 513 -19.22 22.31 -16.15
CA CYS A 513 -19.48 23.37 -15.17
C CYS A 513 -18.75 23.17 -13.83
N LYS A 514 -18.11 22.00 -13.62
CA LYS A 514 -17.40 21.62 -12.38
C LYS A 514 -18.29 21.54 -11.12
N ASN A 515 -19.61 21.54 -11.28
CA ASN A 515 -20.57 21.36 -10.19
C ASN A 515 -20.88 19.88 -9.94
N GLN A 516 -21.33 19.57 -8.73
CA GLN A 516 -21.70 18.21 -8.33
C GLN A 516 -22.85 17.65 -9.17
N VAL A 517 -22.76 16.37 -9.48
CA VAL A 517 -23.81 15.57 -10.09
C VAL A 517 -24.57 14.84 -9.00
N PHE A 518 -25.89 15.04 -8.97
CA PHE A 518 -26.77 14.48 -7.96
C PHE A 518 -27.23 13.07 -8.36
N GLU A 519 -27.25 12.15 -7.39
CA GLU A 519 -27.87 10.83 -7.55
C GLU A 519 -29.39 10.97 -7.71
N LYS A 520 -30.04 9.96 -8.30
CA LYS A 520 -31.45 9.98 -8.74
C LYS A 520 -32.45 10.47 -7.68
N GLU A 521 -32.15 10.20 -6.41
CA GLU A 521 -32.97 10.55 -5.24
C GLU A 521 -32.91 12.03 -4.86
N ASN A 522 -31.88 12.75 -5.32
CA ASN A 522 -31.61 14.16 -4.98
C ASN A 522 -31.92 15.14 -6.13
N ILE A 523 -32.51 14.67 -7.23
CA ILE A 523 -32.83 15.48 -8.41
C ILE A 523 -34.22 16.13 -8.23
N LYS A 524 -34.27 17.43 -7.94
CA LYS A 524 -35.52 18.18 -7.73
C LYS A 524 -36.11 18.78 -9.01
N SER A 525 -35.30 18.93 -10.07
CA SER A 525 -35.74 19.51 -11.34
C SER A 525 -35.01 18.92 -12.54
N PHE A 526 -35.57 19.07 -13.74
CA PHE A 526 -34.98 18.53 -14.98
C PHE A 526 -33.56 19.07 -15.24
N GLY A 527 -33.28 20.33 -14.89
CA GLY A 527 -31.96 20.96 -15.07
C GLY A 527 -30.86 20.38 -14.18
N GLN A 528 -31.20 19.62 -13.14
CA GLN A 528 -30.25 18.96 -12.24
C GLN A 528 -29.92 17.52 -12.68
N ARG A 529 -30.57 17.04 -13.74
CA ARG A 529 -30.28 15.72 -14.30
C ARG A 529 -28.90 15.69 -14.93
N SER A 530 -28.29 14.53 -14.86
CA SER A 530 -26.97 14.25 -15.36
C SER A 530 -26.98 13.01 -16.24
N ILE A 531 -26.02 12.97 -17.17
CA ILE A 531 -25.74 11.83 -18.03
C ILE A 531 -24.27 11.45 -17.84
N CYS A 532 -23.98 10.16 -17.92
CA CYS A 532 -22.61 9.65 -17.98
C CYS A 532 -22.28 9.33 -19.45
N CYS A 533 -21.06 9.65 -19.88
CA CYS A 533 -20.56 9.23 -21.18
C CYS A 533 -20.25 7.73 -21.16
N ASP A 534 -20.84 6.97 -22.08
CA ASP A 534 -20.69 5.50 -22.14
C ASP A 534 -19.27 5.02 -22.49
N LEU A 535 -18.39 5.92 -22.97
CA LEU A 535 -17.01 5.58 -23.34
C LEU A 535 -15.97 5.96 -22.28
N CYS A 536 -16.11 7.12 -21.64
CA CYS A 536 -15.09 7.67 -20.74
C CYS A 536 -15.55 7.82 -19.29
N ASP A 537 -16.74 7.27 -18.95
CA ASP A 537 -17.35 7.27 -17.61
C ASP A 537 -17.41 8.65 -16.94
N THR A 538 -17.42 9.69 -17.76
CA THR A 538 -17.42 11.08 -17.30
C THR A 538 -18.84 11.61 -17.22
N TRP A 539 -19.17 12.27 -16.12
CA TRP A 539 -20.51 12.79 -15.87
C TRP A 539 -20.68 14.22 -16.38
N PHE A 540 -21.89 14.54 -16.86
CA PHE A 540 -22.27 15.84 -17.39
C PHE A 540 -23.70 16.20 -16.98
N HIS A 541 -23.99 17.46 -16.65
CA HIS A 541 -25.38 17.90 -16.51
C HIS A 541 -26.04 17.99 -17.89
N PHE A 542 -27.31 17.62 -17.98
CA PHE A 542 -28.09 17.71 -19.23
C PHE A 542 -28.04 19.11 -19.85
N SER A 543 -28.12 20.15 -19.03
CA SER A 543 -27.99 21.55 -19.45
C SER A 543 -26.62 21.88 -20.05
N CYS A 544 -25.55 21.32 -19.49
CA CYS A 544 -24.18 21.55 -19.95
C CYS A 544 -23.89 20.89 -21.31
N VAL A 545 -24.63 19.83 -21.66
CA VAL A 545 -24.48 19.10 -22.93
C VAL A 545 -25.68 19.26 -23.86
N GLY A 546 -26.61 20.18 -23.55
CA GLY A 546 -27.73 20.53 -24.42
C GLY A 546 -28.83 19.45 -24.57
N ILE A 547 -28.93 18.49 -23.65
CA ILE A 547 -29.96 17.43 -23.72
C ILE A 547 -31.33 18.00 -23.32
N LYS A 548 -32.29 17.93 -24.27
CA LYS A 548 -33.68 18.36 -24.07
C LYS A 548 -34.58 17.18 -23.70
N LYS A 549 -35.69 17.45 -23.01
CA LYS A 549 -36.66 16.42 -22.56
C LYS A 549 -37.22 15.56 -23.70
N SER A 550 -37.37 16.13 -24.90
CA SER A 550 -37.82 15.42 -26.11
C SER A 550 -36.80 14.40 -26.64
N SER A 551 -35.50 14.60 -26.39
CA SER A 551 -34.42 13.76 -26.89
C SER A 551 -34.25 12.43 -26.14
N LEU A 552 -34.88 12.29 -24.97
CA LEU A 552 -34.70 11.13 -24.08
C LEU A 552 -35.47 9.88 -24.54
N LYS A 553 -36.51 10.02 -25.36
CA LYS A 553 -37.36 8.88 -25.76
C LYS A 553 -36.63 7.88 -26.67
N ASN A 554 -35.55 8.30 -27.33
CA ASN A 554 -34.82 7.51 -28.33
C ASN A 554 -33.32 7.41 -28.01
N MET A 555 -32.91 7.67 -26.76
CA MET A 555 -31.49 7.75 -26.38
C MET A 555 -31.10 6.55 -25.50
N ASP A 556 -30.64 5.48 -26.15
CA ASP A 556 -30.15 4.26 -25.48
C ASP A 556 -28.67 4.36 -25.08
N THR A 557 -27.89 5.20 -25.78
CA THR A 557 -26.48 5.47 -25.52
C THR A 557 -26.16 6.96 -25.72
N TRP A 558 -25.16 7.47 -25.01
CA TRP A 558 -24.71 8.85 -25.14
C TRP A 558 -23.19 8.98 -25.01
N LEU A 559 -22.59 9.69 -25.97
CA LEU A 559 -21.17 10.02 -26.00
C LEU A 559 -20.98 11.53 -25.83
N CYS A 560 -19.99 11.92 -25.03
CA CYS A 560 -19.61 13.34 -24.92
C CYS A 560 -18.93 13.82 -26.20
N SER A 561 -18.87 15.14 -26.41
CA SER A 561 -18.30 15.76 -27.61
C SER A 561 -16.88 15.28 -27.94
N ARG A 562 -16.05 15.02 -26.91
CA ARG A 562 -14.69 14.48 -27.06
C ARG A 562 -14.67 13.03 -27.56
N CYS A 563 -15.63 12.22 -27.12
CA CYS A 563 -15.72 10.81 -27.49
C CYS A 563 -16.46 10.62 -28.82
N SER A 564 -17.37 11.53 -29.19
CA SER A 564 -18.07 11.50 -30.48
C SER A 564 -17.18 11.85 -31.66
N THR A 565 -16.10 12.62 -31.47
CA THR A 565 -15.14 13.00 -32.53
C THR A 565 -14.03 11.97 -32.75
N CYS A 566 -13.92 10.96 -31.88
CA CYS A 566 -12.93 9.88 -31.98
C CYS A 566 -13.50 8.59 -32.62
N ASN A 567 -14.72 8.67 -33.17
CA ASN A 567 -15.43 7.56 -33.82
C ASN A 567 -15.53 7.77 -35.33
#